data_AF-B1F977-F1
#
_entry.id   AF-B1F977-F1
#
_cell.length_a   1.000
_cell.length_b   1.000
_cell.length_c   1.000
_cell.angle_alpha   90.00
_cell.angle_beta   90.00
_cell.angle_gamma   90.00
#
_symmetry.space_group_name_H-M   'P 1'
#
loop_
_entity.id
_entity.type
_entity.pdbx_description
1 polymer ?
#
loop_
_entity_poly.entity_id
_entity_poly.type
_entity_poly.pdbx_seq_one_letter_code
_entity_poly.pdbx_strand_id
1 'polypeptide(L)'
;MKRHEPVYNVYTYFEADELRAVGIKQYFRQGSDAKKLAFLQERATRDFSSVRRVPLARPMPREEYHAMERLGETTHMFEPLFREVGAGMAPLYCVTAIVDGVPTIHVSVPLGPLNMSELPEGVGEPGKMDDYLFKYINEEAGTFDMPGLIHDDYFKAIRLLFNNRHFISCLKLLMSFLDTIAYVEFGDRPPRDTPVFIDWLRIFSGPTTAGATPEELWEFRNSLLHMSNLESRKVAAGKVARLTPYVGVQEYPPSDDPMMKYINTYGLIEAVAAAIQRWITSYNDHPEKMRTFVQRYDRVVSDDRQAFIAMPPARGPRDGATETA
;
A
#
# COMPACT_ATOMS: atom_id res chain seq x y z
N MET A 1 -30.25 -12.93 38.98
CA MET A 1 -28.77 -12.84 39.06
C MET A 1 -28.24 -12.52 37.67
N LYS A 2 -27.48 -11.44 37.47
CA LYS A 2 -26.78 -11.22 36.18
C LYS A 2 -25.70 -12.31 36.07
N ARG A 3 -25.70 -13.08 34.98
CA ARG A 3 -24.67 -14.11 34.77
C ARG A 3 -23.32 -13.44 34.53
N HIS A 4 -22.26 -14.02 35.09
CA HIS A 4 -20.92 -13.66 34.64
C HIS A 4 -20.73 -14.21 33.24
N GLU A 5 -20.26 -13.37 32.33
CA GLU A 5 -19.98 -13.72 30.95
C GLU A 5 -18.47 -13.78 30.74
N PRO A 6 -17.98 -14.69 29.88
CA PRO A 6 -16.57 -14.78 29.57
C PRO A 6 -16.14 -13.64 28.64
N VAL A 7 -15.00 -13.03 28.95
CA VAL A 7 -14.36 -11.95 28.18
C VAL A 7 -12.86 -12.20 28.08
N TYR A 8 -12.20 -11.69 27.04
CA TYR A 8 -10.85 -12.17 26.68
C TYR A 8 -9.85 -11.04 26.40
N ASN A 9 -8.64 -11.17 26.92
CA ASN A 9 -7.48 -10.45 26.38
C ASN A 9 -6.71 -11.38 25.45
N VAL A 10 -6.52 -10.94 24.23
CA VAL A 10 -5.68 -11.58 23.21
C VAL A 10 -4.37 -10.80 23.12
N TYR A 11 -3.27 -11.52 22.98
CA TYR A 11 -1.92 -10.95 22.92
C TYR A 11 -1.24 -11.40 21.64
N THR A 12 -0.63 -10.45 20.94
CA THR A 12 0.24 -10.70 19.78
C THR A 12 1.69 -10.42 20.19
N TYR A 13 2.56 -11.43 20.08
CA TYR A 13 3.96 -11.34 20.53
C TYR A 13 4.89 -11.16 19.34
N PHE A 14 5.41 -9.95 19.20
CA PHE A 14 6.41 -9.57 18.20
C PHE A 14 7.81 -9.70 18.79
N GLU A 15 8.70 -10.36 18.06
CA GLU A 15 10.11 -10.51 18.39
C GLU A 15 10.91 -10.24 17.12
N ALA A 16 11.84 -9.27 17.16
CA ALA A 16 12.62 -8.84 16.00
C ALA A 16 11.76 -8.49 14.77
N ASP A 17 10.68 -7.73 15.00
CA ASP A 17 9.71 -7.26 13.99
C ASP A 17 8.86 -8.33 13.30
N GLU A 18 8.86 -9.55 13.84
CA GLU A 18 8.00 -10.64 13.39
C GLU A 18 7.03 -11.05 14.50
N LEU A 19 5.76 -11.21 14.16
CA LEU A 19 4.79 -11.90 15.00
C LEU A 19 5.18 -13.37 15.07
N ARG A 20 5.52 -13.85 16.27
CA ARG A 20 5.98 -15.24 16.49
C ARG A 20 5.00 -16.10 17.26
N ALA A 21 4.18 -15.47 18.10
CA ALA A 21 3.21 -16.17 18.91
C ALA A 21 1.98 -15.31 19.19
N VAL A 22 0.90 -15.99 19.54
CA VAL A 22 -0.34 -15.39 20.04
C VAL A 22 -0.70 -16.00 21.39
N GLY A 23 -1.52 -15.33 22.17
CA GLY A 23 -1.96 -15.84 23.47
C GLY A 23 -3.33 -15.31 23.85
N ILE A 24 -4.02 -16.02 24.76
CA ILE A 24 -5.34 -15.62 25.24
C ILE A 24 -5.43 -15.77 26.76
N LYS A 25 -6.11 -14.82 27.40
CA LYS A 25 -6.49 -14.88 28.80
C LYS A 25 -8.00 -14.66 28.94
N GLN A 26 -8.67 -15.59 29.59
CA GLN A 26 -10.10 -15.52 29.87
C GLN A 26 -10.37 -14.93 31.26
N TYR A 27 -11.41 -14.10 31.34
CA TYR A 27 -11.97 -13.58 32.59
C TYR A 27 -13.49 -13.77 32.59
N PHE A 28 -14.08 -13.76 33.78
CA PHE A 28 -15.53 -13.78 33.97
C PHE A 28 -15.98 -12.45 34.57
N ARG A 29 -16.85 -11.72 33.87
CA ARG A 29 -17.28 -10.36 34.26
C ARG A 29 -18.77 -10.15 34.08
N GLN A 30 -19.31 -9.25 34.90
CA GLN A 30 -20.68 -8.74 34.79
C GLN A 30 -20.65 -7.26 34.42
N GLY A 31 -21.73 -6.78 33.82
CA GLY A 31 -21.91 -5.37 33.47
C GLY A 31 -22.22 -5.18 32.00
N SER A 32 -22.21 -3.92 31.55
CA SER A 32 -22.27 -3.59 30.13
C SER A 32 -20.94 -3.91 29.45
N ASP A 33 -20.97 -4.03 28.13
CA ASP A 33 -19.77 -4.32 27.35
C ASP A 33 -18.71 -3.22 27.47
N ALA A 34 -19.12 -1.96 27.57
CA ALA A 34 -18.21 -0.86 27.88
C ALA A 34 -17.43 -1.06 29.19
N LYS A 35 -18.09 -1.55 30.26
CA LYS A 35 -17.41 -1.85 31.53
C LYS A 35 -16.47 -3.05 31.42
N LYS A 36 -16.86 -4.06 30.65
CA LYS A 36 -16.04 -5.24 30.40
C LYS A 36 -14.80 -4.89 29.57
N LEU A 37 -14.93 -4.06 28.53
CA LEU A 37 -13.83 -3.56 27.70
C LEU A 37 -12.86 -2.69 28.50
N ALA A 38 -13.36 -1.76 29.30
CA ALA A 38 -12.51 -0.94 30.19
C ALA A 38 -11.69 -1.82 31.16
N PHE A 39 -12.31 -2.89 31.69
CA PHE A 39 -11.61 -3.87 32.51
C PHE A 39 -10.52 -4.63 31.73
N LEU A 40 -10.81 -5.06 30.50
CA LEU A 40 -9.84 -5.75 29.64
C LEU A 40 -8.63 -4.85 29.33
N GLN A 41 -8.87 -3.58 28.98
CA GLN A 41 -7.84 -2.58 28.74
C GLN A 41 -6.97 -2.34 29.98
N GLU A 42 -7.55 -2.23 31.18
CA GLU A 42 -6.79 -2.10 32.44
C GLU A 42 -5.86 -3.30 32.68
N ARG A 43 -6.28 -4.50 32.27
CA ARG A 43 -5.54 -5.76 32.48
C ARG A 43 -4.53 -6.07 31.38
N ALA A 44 -4.66 -5.45 30.22
CA ALA A 44 -3.83 -5.70 29.04
C ALA A 44 -2.34 -5.70 29.38
N THR A 45 -1.85 -4.67 30.06
CA THR A 45 -0.42 -4.50 30.38
C THR A 45 0.06 -5.25 31.62
N ARG A 46 -0.84 -5.89 32.38
CA ARG A 46 -0.51 -6.55 33.65
C ARG A 46 -0.35 -8.05 33.52
N ASP A 47 -1.25 -8.68 32.76
CA ASP A 47 -1.41 -10.13 32.81
C ASP A 47 -0.72 -10.85 31.64
N PHE A 48 -0.15 -10.11 30.67
CA PHE A 48 0.45 -10.63 29.42
C PHE A 48 1.61 -11.61 29.63
N SER A 49 2.35 -11.50 30.73
CA SER A 49 3.47 -12.38 31.09
C SER A 49 3.01 -13.76 31.61
N SER A 50 1.78 -13.83 32.14
CA SER A 50 1.17 -15.06 32.68
C SER A 50 0.47 -15.90 31.61
N VAL A 51 0.38 -15.39 30.38
CA VAL A 51 -0.36 -16.02 29.29
C VAL A 51 0.52 -17.06 28.60
N ARG A 52 -0.06 -18.24 28.36
CA ARG A 52 0.60 -19.27 27.55
C ARG A 52 0.70 -18.77 26.12
N ARG A 53 1.94 -18.62 25.64
CA ARG A 53 2.23 -18.30 24.24
C ARG A 53 1.99 -19.54 23.37
N VAL A 54 1.20 -19.38 22.32
CA VAL A 54 0.99 -20.36 21.27
C VAL A 54 1.80 -19.89 20.06
N PRO A 55 2.89 -20.59 19.69
CA PRO A 55 3.72 -20.18 18.57
C PRO A 55 2.93 -20.30 17.25
N LEU A 56 3.18 -19.38 16.33
CA LEU A 56 2.70 -19.50 14.96
C LEU A 56 3.50 -20.59 14.23
N ALA A 57 2.85 -21.29 13.30
CA ALA A 57 3.51 -22.28 12.45
C ALA A 57 4.64 -21.66 11.60
N ARG A 58 4.47 -20.39 11.22
CA ARG A 58 5.46 -19.57 10.54
C ARG A 58 5.44 -18.17 11.16
N PRO A 59 6.59 -17.57 11.49
CA PRO A 59 6.66 -16.16 11.83
C PRO A 59 6.07 -15.29 10.73
N MET A 60 5.31 -14.26 11.11
CA MET A 60 4.66 -13.33 10.20
C MET A 60 5.30 -11.95 10.35
N PRO A 61 5.78 -11.31 9.27
CA PRO A 61 6.30 -9.94 9.35
C PRO A 61 5.24 -8.97 9.88
N ARG A 62 5.66 -7.95 10.65
CA ARG A 62 4.73 -6.94 11.20
C ARG A 62 3.85 -6.31 10.14
N GLU A 63 4.37 -6.04 8.96
CA GLU A 63 3.64 -5.42 7.87
C GLU A 63 2.54 -6.30 7.29
N GLU A 64 2.76 -7.62 7.26
CA GLU A 64 1.73 -8.57 6.86
C GLU A 64 0.59 -8.60 7.89
N TYR A 65 0.94 -8.59 9.17
CA TYR A 65 -0.06 -8.48 10.25
C TYR A 65 -0.81 -7.13 10.21
N HIS A 66 -0.11 -6.03 9.96
CA HIS A 66 -0.71 -4.70 9.81
C HIS A 66 -1.70 -4.67 8.64
N ALA A 67 -1.36 -5.27 7.50
CA ALA A 67 -2.29 -5.39 6.37
C ALA A 67 -3.56 -6.17 6.76
N MET A 68 -3.44 -7.21 7.61
CA MET A 68 -4.61 -7.92 8.16
C MET A 68 -5.44 -7.03 9.10
N GLU A 69 -4.81 -6.18 9.91
CA GLU A 69 -5.51 -5.20 10.77
C GLU A 69 -6.30 -4.21 9.92
N ARG A 70 -5.69 -3.67 8.87
CA ARG A 70 -6.36 -2.76 7.92
C ARG A 70 -7.57 -3.38 7.23
N LEU A 71 -7.50 -4.68 6.92
CA LEU A 71 -8.60 -5.42 6.30
C LEU A 71 -9.60 -6.01 7.33
N GLY A 72 -9.33 -5.91 8.63
CA GLY A 72 -10.17 -6.50 9.68
C GLY A 72 -10.11 -8.04 9.74
N GLU A 73 -9.09 -8.66 9.15
CA GLU A 73 -8.95 -10.12 9.02
C GLU A 73 -8.28 -10.81 10.23
N THR A 74 -7.81 -10.04 11.21
CA THR A 74 -7.05 -10.59 12.36
C THR A 74 -7.84 -11.57 13.22
N THR A 75 -9.18 -11.45 13.26
CA THR A 75 -10.05 -12.34 14.05
C THR A 75 -9.83 -13.81 13.69
N HIS A 76 -9.66 -14.14 12.40
CA HIS A 76 -9.45 -15.51 11.95
C HIS A 76 -8.21 -16.16 12.56
N MET A 77 -7.17 -15.37 12.82
CA MET A 77 -5.94 -15.84 13.47
C MET A 77 -6.17 -16.25 14.92
N PHE A 78 -7.19 -15.67 15.58
CA PHE A 78 -7.50 -15.92 16.98
C PHE A 78 -8.56 -17.00 17.19
N GLU A 79 -9.27 -17.43 16.14
CA GLU A 79 -10.28 -18.50 16.22
C GLU A 79 -9.79 -19.78 16.92
N PRO A 80 -8.57 -20.29 16.68
CA PRO A 80 -8.07 -21.46 17.41
C PRO A 80 -7.96 -21.22 18.91
N LEU A 81 -7.55 -20.00 19.32
CA LEU A 81 -7.46 -19.62 20.73
C LEU A 81 -8.85 -19.54 21.38
N PHE A 82 -9.82 -18.96 20.67
CA PHE A 82 -11.20 -18.90 21.13
C PHE A 82 -11.83 -20.28 21.29
N ARG A 83 -11.54 -21.21 20.36
CA ARG A 83 -11.99 -22.60 20.44
C ARG A 83 -11.41 -23.32 21.66
N GLU A 84 -10.13 -23.10 21.97
CA GLU A 84 -9.47 -23.72 23.11
C GLU A 84 -10.12 -23.33 24.45
N VAL A 85 -10.54 -22.07 24.59
CA VAL A 85 -11.19 -21.57 25.82
C VAL A 85 -12.71 -21.72 25.81
N GLY A 86 -13.27 -22.40 24.81
CA GLY A 86 -14.71 -22.61 24.67
C GLY A 86 -15.50 -21.31 24.51
N ALA A 87 -14.94 -20.32 23.79
CA ALA A 87 -15.61 -19.05 23.57
C ALA A 87 -16.87 -19.21 22.69
N GLY A 88 -17.88 -18.37 22.94
CA GLY A 88 -19.09 -18.31 22.11
C GLY A 88 -18.83 -17.68 20.74
N MET A 89 -19.87 -17.63 19.90
CA MET A 89 -19.76 -17.16 18.51
C MET A 89 -19.36 -15.68 18.36
N ALA A 90 -19.65 -14.85 19.35
CA ALA A 90 -19.31 -13.42 19.37
C ALA A 90 -18.56 -13.09 20.68
N PRO A 91 -17.28 -13.48 20.79
CA PRO A 91 -16.51 -13.20 22.00
C PRO A 91 -16.29 -11.69 22.14
N LEU A 92 -16.39 -11.17 23.37
CA LEU A 92 -15.94 -9.82 23.69
C LEU A 92 -14.47 -9.87 24.06
N TYR A 93 -13.62 -9.21 23.27
CA TYR A 93 -12.18 -9.26 23.47
C TYR A 93 -11.46 -7.94 23.13
N CYS A 94 -10.22 -7.83 23.59
CA CYS A 94 -9.26 -6.82 23.16
C CYS A 94 -7.99 -7.51 22.67
N VAL A 95 -7.27 -6.89 21.74
CA VAL A 95 -5.96 -7.35 21.26
C VAL A 95 -4.90 -6.39 21.77
N THR A 96 -3.77 -6.89 22.25
CA THR A 96 -2.64 -6.06 22.69
C THR A 96 -1.33 -6.60 22.14
N ALA A 97 -0.61 -5.74 21.42
CA ALA A 97 0.73 -6.05 20.92
C ALA A 97 1.77 -6.00 22.05
N ILE A 98 2.56 -7.05 22.14
CA ILE A 98 3.73 -7.15 23.01
C ILE A 98 4.95 -7.19 22.09
N VAL A 99 5.77 -6.14 22.11
CA VAL A 99 6.95 -6.01 21.24
C VAL A 99 8.20 -6.20 22.09
N ASP A 100 9.00 -7.22 21.77
CA ASP A 100 10.24 -7.57 22.48
C ASP A 100 10.04 -7.66 24.01
N GLY A 101 8.90 -8.22 24.41
CA GLY A 101 8.52 -8.41 25.82
C GLY A 101 7.88 -7.20 26.50
N VAL A 102 7.70 -6.08 25.80
CA VAL A 102 7.10 -4.86 26.34
C VAL A 102 5.69 -4.66 25.76
N PRO A 103 4.65 -4.44 26.59
CA PRO A 103 3.34 -4.03 26.09
C PRO A 103 3.44 -2.66 25.42
N THR A 104 3.07 -2.56 24.16
CA THR A 104 3.14 -1.32 23.39
C THR A 104 1.74 -0.91 22.97
N ILE A 105 1.21 0.15 23.59
CA ILE A 105 -0.12 0.70 23.29
C ILE A 105 0.05 2.18 22.97
N HIS A 106 -0.02 2.51 21.68
CA HIS A 106 -0.02 3.91 21.23
C HIS A 106 -1.44 4.48 21.21
N VAL A 107 -2.40 3.65 20.81
CA VAL A 107 -3.81 4.02 20.68
C VAL A 107 -4.67 2.77 20.91
N SER A 108 -5.90 2.97 21.40
CA SER A 108 -6.93 1.94 21.42
C SER A 108 -7.96 2.27 20.34
N VAL A 109 -8.17 1.34 19.43
CA VAL A 109 -9.17 1.44 18.36
C VAL A 109 -10.25 0.37 18.53
N PRO A 110 -11.45 0.56 17.97
CA PRO A 110 -12.44 -0.51 17.88
C PRO A 110 -11.91 -1.73 17.11
N LEU A 111 -12.46 -2.91 17.39
CA LEU A 111 -12.19 -4.09 16.56
C LEU A 111 -12.83 -3.93 15.18
N GLY A 112 -12.12 -4.35 14.15
CA GLY A 112 -12.56 -4.26 12.76
C GLY A 112 -11.43 -3.76 11.86
N PRO A 113 -11.75 -3.40 10.61
CA PRO A 113 -10.83 -2.74 9.69
C PRO A 113 -10.25 -1.46 10.31
N LEU A 114 -8.93 -1.34 10.34
CA LEU A 114 -8.22 -0.19 10.89
C LEU A 114 -8.28 1.00 9.92
N ASN A 115 -9.04 2.04 10.27
CA ASN A 115 -9.06 3.32 9.55
C ASN A 115 -7.97 4.26 10.09
N MET A 116 -6.93 4.49 9.29
CA MET A 116 -5.80 5.34 9.68
C MET A 116 -6.20 6.82 9.82
N SER A 117 -7.25 7.28 9.14
CA SER A 117 -7.71 8.67 9.22
C SER A 117 -8.48 9.00 10.50
N GLU A 118 -8.92 7.98 11.24
CA GLU A 118 -9.59 8.12 12.54
C GLU A 118 -8.62 8.07 13.73
N LEU A 119 -7.34 7.79 13.47
CA LEU A 119 -6.33 7.82 14.51
C LEU A 119 -6.13 9.25 15.04
N PRO A 120 -5.92 9.43 16.36
CA PRO A 120 -5.60 10.73 16.93
C PRO A 120 -4.31 11.33 16.32
N GLU A 121 -4.27 12.65 16.17
CA GLU A 121 -3.05 13.34 15.74
C GLU A 121 -1.86 13.02 16.66
N GLY A 122 -0.71 12.76 16.06
CA GLY A 122 0.52 12.38 16.78
C GLY A 122 0.63 10.88 17.09
N VAL A 123 -0.37 10.07 16.73
CA VAL A 123 -0.25 8.61 16.68
C VAL A 123 0.28 8.21 15.29
N GLY A 124 1.52 7.74 15.23
CA GLY A 124 2.20 7.41 13.96
C GLY A 124 3.12 8.53 13.49
N GLU A 125 3.14 8.79 12.19
CA GLU A 125 3.95 9.85 11.58
C GLU A 125 3.24 11.22 11.62
N PRO A 126 3.98 12.34 11.66
CA PRO A 126 3.38 13.67 11.70
C PRO A 126 2.64 14.02 10.41
N GLY A 127 1.46 14.64 10.56
CA GLY A 127 0.57 15.02 9.46
C GLY A 127 -0.62 14.08 9.33
N LYS A 128 -1.70 14.56 8.72
CA LYS A 128 -2.90 13.76 8.45
C LYS A 128 -2.94 13.41 6.96
N MET A 129 -3.10 12.13 6.66
CA MET A 129 -3.35 11.62 5.32
C MET A 129 -4.71 10.91 5.30
N ASP A 130 -5.44 11.06 4.19
CA ASP A 130 -6.66 10.30 3.97
C ASP A 130 -6.31 8.82 3.73
N ASP A 131 -7.05 7.94 4.40
CA ASP A 131 -6.91 6.50 4.30
C ASP A 131 -7.55 6.06 2.97
N TYR A 132 -6.70 5.68 2.02
CA TYR A 132 -7.17 5.28 0.69
C TYR A 132 -8.07 4.05 0.71
N LEU A 133 -7.90 3.14 1.68
CA LEU A 133 -8.74 1.95 1.75
C LEU A 133 -10.18 2.33 2.04
N PHE A 134 -10.38 3.30 2.93
CA PHE A 134 -11.70 3.81 3.29
C PHE A 134 -12.22 4.84 2.28
N LYS A 135 -11.34 5.63 1.67
CA LYS A 135 -11.72 6.58 0.61
C LYS A 135 -12.30 5.88 -0.62
N TYR A 136 -11.71 4.74 -1.01
CA TYR A 136 -12.09 4.00 -2.22
C TYR A 136 -12.89 2.73 -1.91
N ILE A 137 -13.42 2.55 -0.70
CA ILE A 137 -14.39 1.50 -0.46
C ILE A 137 -15.76 1.96 -0.92
N ASN A 138 -16.43 1.15 -1.73
CA ASN A 138 -17.85 1.30 -1.98
C ASN A 138 -18.60 0.53 -0.89
N GLU A 139 -19.05 1.22 0.15
CA GLU A 139 -19.76 0.62 1.29
C GLU A 139 -21.03 -0.12 0.87
N GLU A 140 -21.77 0.40 -0.13
CA GLU A 140 -23.01 -0.21 -0.61
C GLU A 140 -22.75 -1.52 -1.35
N ALA A 141 -21.70 -1.57 -2.16
CA ALA A 141 -21.33 -2.75 -2.93
C ALA A 141 -20.39 -3.70 -2.17
N GLY A 142 -19.82 -3.28 -1.04
CA GLY A 142 -18.77 -4.01 -0.33
C GLY A 142 -17.52 -4.28 -1.17
N THR A 143 -17.20 -3.39 -2.12
CA THR A 143 -16.09 -3.56 -3.07
C THR A 143 -15.09 -2.42 -2.97
N PHE A 144 -13.84 -2.71 -3.34
CA PHE A 144 -12.78 -1.71 -3.39
C PHE A 144 -12.61 -1.16 -4.80
N ASP A 145 -12.75 0.16 -4.96
CA ASP A 145 -12.61 0.89 -6.23
C ASP A 145 -11.12 1.13 -6.57
N MET A 146 -10.44 0.05 -6.94
CA MET A 146 -9.07 0.13 -7.44
C MET A 146 -8.94 1.01 -8.71
N PRO A 147 -9.88 0.99 -9.68
CA PRO A 147 -9.85 1.94 -10.80
C PRO A 147 -9.84 3.42 -10.36
N GLY A 148 -10.70 3.81 -9.43
CA GLY A 148 -10.74 5.17 -8.88
C GLY A 148 -9.44 5.57 -8.21
N LEU A 149 -8.87 4.69 -7.38
CA LEU A 149 -7.59 4.90 -6.73
C LEU A 149 -6.46 5.14 -7.74
N ILE A 150 -6.31 4.25 -8.73
CA ILE A 150 -5.27 4.37 -9.76
C ILE A 150 -5.50 5.60 -10.65
N HIS A 151 -6.77 5.98 -10.86
CA HIS A 151 -7.11 7.18 -11.59
C HIS A 151 -6.58 8.43 -10.91
N ASP A 152 -6.91 8.61 -9.63
CA ASP A 152 -6.55 9.80 -8.87
C ASP A 152 -5.04 9.89 -8.62
N ASP A 153 -4.40 8.77 -8.30
CA ASP A 153 -2.96 8.74 -8.00
C ASP A 153 -2.07 8.97 -9.21
N TYR A 154 -2.48 8.52 -10.40
CA TYR A 154 -1.61 8.50 -11.56
C TYR A 154 -2.26 9.09 -12.81
N PHE A 155 -3.39 8.54 -13.28
CA PHE A 155 -3.92 8.91 -14.59
C PHE A 155 -4.40 10.36 -14.67
N LYS A 156 -4.86 10.93 -13.57
CA LYS A 156 -5.22 12.35 -13.48
C LYS A 156 -4.04 13.24 -13.86
N ALA A 157 -2.87 12.99 -13.26
CA ALA A 157 -1.64 13.73 -13.56
C ALA A 157 -1.07 13.39 -14.96
N ILE A 158 -1.09 12.12 -15.37
CA ILE A 158 -0.67 11.69 -16.73
C ILE A 158 -1.50 12.42 -17.79
N ARG A 159 -2.84 12.45 -17.63
CA ARG A 159 -3.77 13.15 -18.53
C ARG A 159 -3.53 14.65 -18.54
N LEU A 160 -3.29 15.26 -17.38
CA LEU A 160 -2.98 16.68 -17.26
C LEU A 160 -1.70 17.02 -18.04
N LEU A 161 -0.62 16.24 -17.86
CA LEU A 161 0.65 16.43 -18.55
C LEU A 161 0.50 16.26 -20.06
N PHE A 162 -0.22 15.22 -20.50
CA PHE A 162 -0.45 14.95 -21.92
C PHE A 162 -1.23 16.10 -22.58
N ASN A 163 -2.34 16.52 -21.97
CA ASN A 163 -3.20 17.58 -22.51
C ASN A 163 -2.49 18.94 -22.58
N ASN A 164 -1.56 19.20 -21.65
CA ASN A 164 -0.72 20.41 -21.65
C ASN A 164 0.57 20.25 -22.48
N ARG A 165 0.66 19.21 -23.31
CA ARG A 165 1.79 18.95 -24.22
C ARG A 165 3.14 18.72 -23.53
N HIS A 166 3.13 18.35 -22.25
CA HIS A 166 4.32 17.93 -21.50
C HIS A 166 4.59 16.44 -21.70
N PHE A 167 4.76 16.00 -22.95
CA PHE A 167 4.80 14.58 -23.32
C PHE A 167 5.95 13.79 -22.68
N ILE A 168 7.14 14.38 -22.57
CA ILE A 168 8.28 13.71 -21.92
C ILE A 168 8.04 13.53 -20.42
N SER A 169 7.48 14.54 -19.73
CA SER A 169 7.11 14.42 -18.32
C SER A 169 5.97 13.41 -18.12
N CYS A 170 5.01 13.38 -19.04
CA CYS A 170 3.94 12.39 -19.08
C CYS A 170 4.51 10.96 -19.16
N LEU A 171 5.46 10.72 -20.08
CA LEU A 171 6.14 9.43 -20.22
C LEU A 171 6.96 9.07 -18.98
N LYS A 172 7.65 10.03 -18.36
CA LYS A 172 8.38 9.78 -17.09
C LYS A 172 7.43 9.30 -16.00
N LEU A 173 6.30 9.98 -15.82
CA LEU A 173 5.29 9.58 -14.84
C LEU A 173 4.71 8.20 -15.17
N LEU A 174 4.42 7.92 -16.44
CA LEU A 174 3.95 6.61 -16.89
C LEU A 174 4.95 5.49 -16.57
N MET A 175 6.24 5.70 -16.84
CA MET A 175 7.29 4.72 -16.53
C MET A 175 7.45 4.51 -15.03
N SER A 176 7.44 5.58 -14.24
CA SER A 176 7.49 5.51 -12.77
C SER A 176 6.27 4.77 -12.20
N PHE A 177 5.10 5.00 -12.77
CA PHE A 177 3.87 4.32 -12.37
C PHE A 177 3.92 2.81 -12.65
N LEU A 178 4.45 2.42 -13.82
CA LEU A 178 4.67 1.01 -14.15
C LEU A 178 5.64 0.33 -13.16
N ASP A 179 6.70 1.01 -12.72
CA ASP A 179 7.56 0.50 -11.64
C ASP A 179 6.77 0.26 -10.35
N THR A 180 5.91 1.22 -9.97
CA THR A 180 5.10 1.09 -8.75
C THR A 180 4.17 -0.11 -8.81
N ILE A 181 3.35 -0.27 -9.85
CA ILE A 181 2.38 -1.37 -9.92
C ILE A 181 3.08 -2.73 -10.09
N ALA A 182 4.23 -2.76 -10.76
CA ALA A 182 5.06 -3.96 -10.84
C ALA A 182 5.61 -4.36 -9.46
N TYR A 183 6.06 -3.40 -8.65
CA TYR A 183 6.46 -3.64 -7.26
C TYR A 183 5.26 -4.07 -6.39
N VAL A 184 4.09 -3.44 -6.55
CA VAL A 184 2.88 -3.82 -5.80
C VAL A 184 2.50 -5.27 -6.11
N GLU A 185 2.60 -5.70 -7.37
CA GLU A 185 2.28 -7.07 -7.78
C GLU A 185 3.36 -8.09 -7.35
N PHE A 186 4.64 -7.81 -7.59
CA PHE A 186 5.71 -8.83 -7.46
C PHE A 186 6.67 -8.60 -6.29
N GLY A 187 6.60 -7.46 -5.62
CA GLY A 187 7.54 -7.03 -4.59
C GLY A 187 8.87 -6.59 -5.18
N ASP A 188 9.90 -6.53 -4.33
CA ASP A 188 11.27 -6.30 -4.77
C ASP A 188 11.93 -7.63 -5.16
N ARG A 189 12.85 -7.59 -6.12
CA ARG A 189 13.61 -8.76 -6.58
C ARG A 189 15.11 -8.48 -6.61
N PRO A 190 15.94 -9.50 -6.34
CA PRO A 190 17.39 -9.36 -6.48
C PRO A 190 17.79 -8.83 -7.86
N PRO A 191 18.85 -8.01 -7.98
CA PRO A 191 19.26 -7.41 -9.26
C PRO A 191 19.65 -8.40 -10.38
N ARG A 192 19.81 -9.70 -10.06
CA ARG A 192 20.16 -10.75 -11.01
C ARG A 192 18.94 -11.36 -11.70
N ASP A 193 17.75 -11.12 -11.15
CA ASP A 193 16.50 -11.66 -11.68
C ASP A 193 15.94 -10.72 -12.75
N THR A 194 14.93 -11.20 -13.48
CA THR A 194 14.21 -10.33 -14.42
C THR A 194 13.51 -9.21 -13.64
N PRO A 195 13.72 -7.93 -14.02
CA PRO A 195 13.04 -6.79 -13.41
C PRO A 195 11.53 -7.00 -13.37
N VAL A 196 10.91 -6.69 -12.22
CA VAL A 196 9.46 -6.84 -12.03
C VAL A 196 8.66 -6.04 -13.05
N PHE A 197 9.18 -4.90 -13.51
CA PHE A 197 8.63 -4.10 -14.60
C PHE A 197 8.41 -4.91 -15.88
N ILE A 198 9.43 -5.70 -16.27
CA ILE A 198 9.38 -6.51 -17.49
C ILE A 198 8.32 -7.61 -17.35
N ASP A 199 8.30 -8.31 -16.22
CA ASP A 199 7.35 -9.39 -15.99
C ASP A 199 5.91 -8.88 -15.89
N TRP A 200 5.70 -7.71 -15.27
CA TRP A 200 4.39 -7.07 -15.23
C TRP A 200 3.88 -6.79 -16.65
N LEU A 201 4.70 -6.23 -17.53
CA LEU A 201 4.32 -6.01 -18.93
C LEU A 201 4.07 -7.33 -19.68
N ARG A 202 4.89 -8.36 -19.49
CA ARG A 202 4.67 -9.66 -20.15
C ARG A 202 3.34 -10.29 -19.74
N ILE A 203 3.01 -10.23 -18.46
CA ILE A 203 1.80 -10.85 -17.89
C ILE A 203 0.56 -10.04 -18.29
N PHE A 204 0.62 -8.71 -18.14
CA PHE A 204 -0.58 -7.88 -18.27
C PHE A 204 -0.66 -7.11 -19.59
N SER A 205 0.41 -6.91 -20.36
CA SER A 205 0.36 -6.23 -21.66
C SER A 205 0.48 -7.18 -22.87
N GLY A 206 0.94 -8.42 -22.68
CA GLY A 206 1.22 -9.34 -23.77
C GLY A 206 2.63 -9.17 -24.36
N PRO A 207 2.91 -9.70 -25.56
CA PRO A 207 4.27 -9.75 -26.12
C PRO A 207 4.81 -8.38 -26.53
N THR A 208 3.94 -7.41 -26.82
CA THR A 208 4.32 -6.04 -27.13
C THR A 208 3.33 -5.04 -26.52
N THR A 209 3.83 -3.85 -26.21
CA THR A 209 3.07 -2.71 -25.69
C THR A 209 3.32 -1.53 -26.63
N ALA A 210 2.30 -1.18 -27.43
CA ALA A 210 2.42 -0.16 -28.49
C ALA A 210 3.61 -0.39 -29.45
N GLY A 211 3.85 -1.65 -29.84
CA GLY A 211 4.92 -2.03 -30.78
C GLY A 211 6.31 -2.22 -30.16
N ALA A 212 6.48 -1.89 -28.87
CA ALA A 212 7.71 -2.14 -28.13
C ALA A 212 7.62 -3.43 -27.30
N THR A 213 8.73 -4.14 -27.18
CA THR A 213 8.86 -5.27 -26.24
C THR A 213 9.02 -4.76 -24.80
N PRO A 214 8.71 -5.58 -23.79
CA PRO A 214 8.97 -5.25 -22.39
C PRO A 214 10.43 -4.84 -22.10
N GLU A 215 11.40 -5.49 -22.74
CA GLU A 215 12.83 -5.19 -22.60
C GLU A 215 13.19 -3.83 -23.20
N GLU A 216 12.63 -3.50 -24.37
CA GLU A 216 12.81 -2.19 -24.99
C GLU A 216 12.23 -1.07 -24.12
N LEU A 217 11.04 -1.28 -23.55
CA LEU A 217 10.44 -0.32 -22.63
C LEU A 217 11.22 -0.17 -21.32
N TRP A 218 11.79 -1.26 -20.79
CA TRP A 218 12.67 -1.20 -19.63
C TRP A 218 13.92 -0.37 -19.88
N GLU A 219 14.57 -0.57 -21.04
CA GLU A 219 15.76 0.23 -21.40
C GLU A 219 15.41 1.69 -21.67
N PHE A 220 14.26 1.95 -22.32
CA PHE A 220 13.74 3.31 -22.48
C PHE A 220 13.43 3.98 -21.14
N ARG A 221 12.81 3.27 -20.19
CA ARG A 221 12.58 3.72 -18.82
C ARG A 221 13.89 4.11 -18.14
N ASN A 222 14.93 3.29 -18.26
CA ASN A 222 16.23 3.57 -17.64
C ASN A 222 16.89 4.83 -18.20
N SER A 223 16.85 5.05 -19.51
CA SER A 223 17.41 6.25 -20.13
C SER A 223 16.59 7.50 -19.80
N LEU A 224 15.26 7.37 -19.82
CA LEU A 224 14.32 8.47 -19.63
C LEU A 224 14.32 8.98 -18.18
N LEU A 225 14.24 8.10 -17.18
CA LEU A 225 14.14 8.49 -15.77
C LEU A 225 15.48 8.97 -15.20
N HIS A 226 16.60 8.36 -15.60
CA HIS A 226 17.91 8.69 -15.01
C HIS A 226 18.67 9.78 -15.75
N MET A 227 18.52 9.90 -17.08
CA MET A 227 19.31 10.85 -17.89
C MET A 227 18.47 11.74 -18.80
N SER A 228 17.15 11.53 -18.86
CA SER A 228 16.25 12.23 -19.79
C SER A 228 16.71 12.15 -21.24
N ASN A 229 17.22 10.98 -21.66
CA ASN A 229 17.65 10.74 -23.05
C ASN A 229 17.09 9.40 -23.57
N LEU A 230 17.42 9.08 -24.83
CA LEU A 230 16.95 7.87 -25.52
C LEU A 230 17.99 6.73 -25.52
N GLU A 231 19.16 6.96 -24.92
CA GLU A 231 20.34 6.10 -25.08
C GLU A 231 20.67 5.43 -23.74
N SER A 232 20.05 4.28 -23.50
CA SER A 232 20.49 3.38 -22.42
C SER A 232 21.86 2.77 -22.78
N ARG A 233 22.57 2.21 -21.81
CA ARG A 233 23.83 1.49 -22.08
C ARG A 233 23.66 0.36 -23.10
N LYS A 234 22.49 -0.30 -23.12
CA LYS A 234 22.22 -1.40 -24.07
C LYS A 234 21.82 -0.86 -25.44
N VAL A 235 21.12 0.26 -25.51
CA VAL A 235 20.80 0.94 -26.77
C VAL A 235 22.09 1.42 -27.44
N ALA A 236 22.95 2.13 -26.69
CA ALA A 236 24.25 2.60 -27.18
C ALA A 236 25.19 1.45 -27.62
N ALA A 237 25.04 0.26 -27.03
CA ALA A 237 25.78 -0.94 -27.41
C ALA A 237 25.13 -1.74 -28.57
N GLY A 238 24.03 -1.25 -29.17
CA GLY A 238 23.33 -1.91 -30.27
C GLY A 238 22.63 -3.21 -29.88
N LYS A 239 22.33 -3.41 -28.59
CA LYS A 239 21.71 -4.66 -28.08
C LYS A 239 20.18 -4.60 -27.99
N VAL A 240 19.62 -3.40 -27.94
CA VAL A 240 18.18 -3.14 -27.81
C VAL A 240 17.83 -1.95 -28.71
N ALA A 241 16.70 -2.01 -29.41
CA ALA A 241 16.28 -0.92 -30.28
C ALA A 241 16.01 0.37 -29.49
N ARG A 242 16.39 1.50 -30.05
CA ARG A 242 16.08 2.82 -29.52
C ARG A 242 14.61 3.13 -29.73
N LEU A 243 13.89 3.39 -28.63
CA LEU A 243 12.51 3.88 -28.70
C LEU A 243 12.50 5.41 -28.80
N THR A 244 11.87 5.92 -29.86
CA THR A 244 11.70 7.35 -30.12
C THR A 244 10.23 7.71 -29.98
N PRO A 245 9.81 8.38 -28.89
CA PRO A 245 8.41 8.74 -28.70
C PRO A 245 7.99 9.84 -29.66
N TYR A 246 6.78 9.74 -30.17
CA TYR A 246 6.14 10.78 -30.96
C TYR A 246 4.68 10.96 -30.55
N VAL A 247 4.07 12.05 -31.02
CA VAL A 247 2.63 12.34 -30.86
C VAL A 247 2.07 12.66 -32.24
N GLY A 248 1.08 11.88 -32.67
CA GLY A 248 0.43 12.05 -33.96
C GLY A 248 -0.80 11.15 -34.09
N VAL A 249 -1.74 11.58 -34.92
CA VAL A 249 -2.99 10.83 -35.18
C VAL A 249 -2.73 9.65 -36.14
N GLN A 250 -1.77 9.82 -37.05
CA GLN A 250 -1.35 8.77 -37.96
C GLN A 250 -0.24 7.93 -37.33
N GLU A 251 -0.28 6.62 -37.59
CA GLU A 251 0.85 5.76 -37.32
C GLU A 251 2.04 6.23 -38.16
N TYR A 252 3.17 6.45 -37.50
CA TYR A 252 4.40 6.76 -38.19
C TYR A 252 4.93 5.47 -38.80
N PRO A 253 5.39 5.47 -40.06
CA PRO A 253 5.90 4.25 -40.69
C PRO A 253 7.04 3.65 -39.83
N PRO A 254 7.20 2.32 -39.82
CA PRO A 254 8.34 1.67 -39.20
C PRO A 254 9.65 2.28 -39.73
N SER A 255 10.69 2.31 -38.88
CA SER A 255 12.02 2.74 -39.32
C SER A 255 12.62 1.70 -40.26
N ASP A 256 13.38 2.16 -41.26
CA ASP A 256 14.23 1.30 -42.08
C ASP A 256 15.41 0.72 -41.29
N ASP A 257 15.76 1.35 -40.16
CA ASP A 257 16.73 0.85 -39.20
C ASP A 257 16.03 -0.03 -38.15
N PRO A 258 16.29 -1.35 -38.10
CA PRO A 258 15.68 -2.25 -37.12
C PRO A 258 16.05 -1.91 -35.67
N MET A 259 17.11 -1.12 -35.45
CA MET A 259 17.54 -0.63 -34.14
C MET A 259 16.88 0.69 -33.76
N MET A 260 15.91 1.18 -34.53
CA MET A 260 15.14 2.37 -34.21
C MET A 260 13.65 2.08 -34.34
N LYS A 261 12.88 2.40 -33.30
CA LYS A 261 11.43 2.27 -33.30
C LYS A 261 10.77 3.58 -32.91
N TYR A 262 9.70 3.93 -33.61
CA TYR A 262 8.84 5.04 -33.24
C TYR A 262 7.68 4.52 -32.40
N ILE A 263 7.47 5.10 -31.23
CA ILE A 263 6.37 4.74 -30.33
C ILE A 263 5.39 5.89 -30.21
N ASN A 264 4.11 5.63 -30.48
CA ASN A 264 3.07 6.64 -30.29
C ASN A 264 2.81 6.81 -28.79
N THR A 265 3.01 8.02 -28.27
CA THR A 265 2.84 8.30 -26.84
C THR A 265 1.41 8.04 -26.37
N TYR A 266 0.42 8.42 -27.17
CA TYR A 266 -0.99 8.19 -26.84
C TYR A 266 -1.31 6.68 -26.89
N GLY A 267 -0.87 5.99 -27.94
CA GLY A 267 -1.05 4.54 -28.06
C GLY A 267 -0.37 3.75 -26.93
N LEU A 268 0.78 4.23 -26.42
CA LEU A 268 1.43 3.64 -25.25
C LEU A 268 0.58 3.82 -23.98
N ILE A 269 0.01 5.01 -23.76
CA ILE A 269 -0.89 5.26 -22.62
C ILE A 269 -2.12 4.35 -22.69
N GLU A 270 -2.74 4.20 -23.87
CA GLU A 270 -3.90 3.31 -24.06
C GLU A 270 -3.53 1.83 -23.84
N ALA A 271 -2.39 1.39 -24.36
CA ALA A 271 -1.91 0.02 -24.16
C ALA A 271 -1.65 -0.29 -22.67
N VAL A 272 -1.06 0.67 -21.95
CA VAL A 272 -0.85 0.55 -20.50
C VAL A 272 -2.17 0.57 -19.73
N ALA A 273 -3.12 1.43 -20.09
CA ALA A 273 -4.44 1.46 -19.47
C ALA A 273 -5.18 0.11 -19.65
N ALA A 274 -5.10 -0.49 -20.83
CA ALA A 274 -5.65 -1.82 -21.08
C ALA A 274 -4.94 -2.93 -20.26
N ALA A 275 -3.63 -2.82 -20.07
CA ALA A 275 -2.88 -3.75 -19.22
C ALA A 275 -3.28 -3.62 -17.74
N ILE A 276 -3.49 -2.40 -17.26
CA ILE A 276 -3.95 -2.13 -15.89
C ILE A 276 -5.34 -2.69 -15.67
N GLN A 277 -6.24 -2.55 -16.64
CA GLN A 277 -7.56 -3.18 -16.55
C GLN A 277 -7.44 -4.69 -16.34
N ARG A 278 -6.55 -5.37 -17.07
CA ARG A 278 -6.30 -6.82 -16.88
C ARG A 278 -5.69 -7.12 -15.51
N TRP A 279 -4.76 -6.30 -15.03
CA TRP A 279 -4.18 -6.43 -13.70
C TRP A 279 -5.23 -6.28 -12.59
N ILE A 280 -6.08 -5.25 -12.66
CA ILE A 280 -7.18 -5.04 -11.71
C ILE A 280 -8.15 -6.23 -11.74
N THR A 281 -8.55 -6.69 -12.93
CA THR A 281 -9.44 -7.85 -13.05
C THR A 281 -8.86 -9.12 -12.43
N SER A 282 -7.53 -9.29 -12.42
CA SER A 282 -6.89 -10.47 -11.80
C SER A 282 -7.16 -10.60 -10.29
N TYR A 283 -7.51 -9.53 -9.59
CA TYR A 283 -7.87 -9.58 -8.16
C TYR A 283 -9.23 -10.25 -7.92
N ASN A 284 -10.10 -10.35 -8.93
CA ASN A 284 -11.35 -11.10 -8.82
C ASN A 284 -11.09 -12.61 -8.80
N ASP A 285 -10.08 -13.06 -9.56
CA ASP A 285 -9.69 -14.47 -9.63
C ASP A 285 -8.81 -14.88 -8.44
N HIS A 286 -8.09 -13.92 -7.87
CA HIS A 286 -7.11 -14.10 -6.81
C HIS A 286 -7.32 -13.09 -5.66
N PRO A 287 -8.44 -13.16 -4.93
CA PRO A 287 -8.78 -12.20 -3.87
C PRO A 287 -7.76 -12.17 -2.72
N GLU A 288 -7.04 -13.27 -2.49
CA GLU A 288 -5.96 -13.36 -1.50
C GLU A 288 -4.82 -12.36 -1.75
N LYS A 289 -4.66 -11.90 -3.00
CA LYS A 289 -3.66 -10.88 -3.35
C LYS A 289 -3.97 -9.52 -2.71
N MET A 290 -5.20 -9.27 -2.26
CA MET A 290 -5.58 -8.00 -1.64
C MET A 290 -4.73 -7.68 -0.40
N ARG A 291 -4.41 -8.69 0.42
CA ARG A 291 -3.52 -8.49 1.57
C ARG A 291 -2.14 -8.00 1.14
N THR A 292 -1.60 -8.61 0.08
CA THR A 292 -0.29 -8.23 -0.47
C THR A 292 -0.34 -6.84 -1.11
N PHE A 293 -1.46 -6.50 -1.76
CA PHE A 293 -1.72 -5.15 -2.26
C PHE A 293 -1.65 -4.14 -1.13
N VAL A 294 -2.44 -4.31 -0.05
CA VAL A 294 -2.42 -3.40 1.11
C VAL A 294 -1.02 -3.26 1.69
N GLN A 295 -0.35 -4.39 1.96
CA GLN A 295 1.00 -4.40 2.52
C GLN A 295 1.99 -3.53 1.73
N ARG A 296 1.91 -3.57 0.40
CA ARG A 296 2.87 -2.87 -0.47
C ARG A 296 2.40 -1.47 -0.86
N TYR A 297 1.10 -1.28 -1.03
CA TYR A 297 0.50 -0.02 -1.45
C TYR A 297 0.47 1.00 -0.31
N ASP A 298 0.47 0.57 0.95
CA ASP A 298 0.68 1.43 2.12
C ASP A 298 2.00 2.22 2.07
N ARG A 299 2.99 1.73 1.31
CA ARG A 299 4.28 2.39 1.10
C ARG A 299 4.29 3.31 -0.12
N VAL A 300 3.21 3.34 -0.90
CA VAL A 300 3.10 4.12 -2.13
C VAL A 300 2.59 5.52 -1.82
N VAL A 301 3.43 6.50 -2.12
CA VAL A 301 3.08 7.92 -2.01
C VAL A 301 2.36 8.41 -3.27
N SER A 302 1.41 9.32 -3.09
CA SER A 302 0.73 10.02 -4.19
C SER A 302 0.42 11.47 -3.83
N ASP A 303 0.22 12.31 -4.84
CA ASP A 303 -0.08 13.73 -4.65
C ASP A 303 -1.39 13.96 -3.91
N ASP A 304 -2.34 13.05 -4.06
CA ASP A 304 -3.65 13.11 -3.41
C ASP A 304 -3.59 12.69 -1.93
N ARG A 305 -2.48 12.07 -1.50
CA ARG A 305 -2.25 11.58 -0.14
C ARG A 305 -1.06 12.26 0.53
N GLN A 306 -0.75 13.50 0.21
CA GLN A 306 0.36 14.19 0.86
C GLN A 306 0.02 14.54 2.32
N ALA A 307 0.98 14.33 3.22
CA ALA A 307 0.87 14.79 4.60
C ALA A 307 1.01 16.33 4.66
N PHE A 308 -0.03 17.03 5.10
CA PHE A 308 0.02 18.46 5.34
C PHE A 308 0.40 18.75 6.79
N ILE A 309 1.55 19.41 6.99
CA ILE A 309 1.95 19.97 8.27
C ILE A 309 1.71 21.47 8.21
N ALA A 310 0.75 21.96 9.00
CA ALA A 310 0.47 23.39 9.07
C ALA A 310 1.72 24.14 9.53
N MET A 311 2.26 25.02 8.67
CA MET A 311 3.33 25.91 9.10
C MET A 311 2.76 26.92 10.11
N PRO A 312 3.45 27.20 11.23
CA PRO A 312 3.02 28.27 12.12
C PRO A 312 2.96 29.58 11.32
N PRO A 313 1.98 30.47 11.61
CA PRO A 313 1.87 31.73 10.90
C PRO A 313 3.19 32.47 10.97
N ALA A 314 3.65 32.97 9.82
CA ALA A 314 4.86 33.77 9.75
C ALA A 314 4.77 34.87 10.80
N ARG A 315 5.71 34.87 11.75
CA ARG A 315 5.83 35.99 12.69
C ARG A 315 6.05 37.22 11.82
N GLY A 316 5.08 38.14 11.81
CA GLY A 316 5.21 39.42 11.13
C GLY A 316 6.49 40.13 11.55
N PRO A 317 6.94 41.12 10.78
CA PRO A 317 8.10 41.94 11.16
C PRO A 317 7.93 42.37 12.62
N ARG A 318 8.97 42.19 13.44
CA ARG A 318 8.99 42.78 14.77
C ARG A 318 8.91 44.29 14.58
N ASP A 319 7.74 44.88 14.80
CA ASP A 319 7.60 46.31 15.01
C ASP A 319 8.49 46.68 16.19
N GLY A 320 9.66 47.22 15.85
CA GLY A 320 10.78 47.33 16.77
C GLY A 320 11.96 48.06 16.16
N ALA A 321 11.70 49.09 15.36
CA ALA A 321 12.63 50.18 15.14
C ALA A 321 11.96 51.45 15.66
N THR A 322 12.11 51.68 16.95
CA THR A 322 12.03 53.03 17.52
C THR A 322 13.04 53.89 16.77
N GLU A 323 12.54 54.84 15.98
CA GLU A 323 13.33 55.99 15.54
C GLU A 323 13.83 56.73 16.79
N THR A 324 15.13 56.75 16.98
CA THR A 324 15.82 57.71 17.84
C THR A 324 16.69 58.60 16.96
N ALA A 325 16.52 59.90 17.20
CA ALA A 325 17.23 61.08 16.69
C ALA A 325 16.61 61.75 15.46
#